data_AF-A0A842MDU3-F1
#
_entry.id   AF-A0A842MDU3-F1
#
_cell.length_a   1.000
_cell.length_b   1.000
_cell.length_c   1.000
_cell.angle_alpha   90.00
_cell.angle_beta   90.00
_cell.angle_gamma   90.00
#
_symmetry.space_group_name_H-M   'P 1'
#
loop_
_entity.id
_entity.type
_entity.pdbx_description
1 polymer ?
#
loop_
_entity_poly.entity_id
_entity_poly.type
_entity_poly.pdbx_seq_one_letter_code
_entity_poly.pdbx_strand_id
1 'polypeptide(L)'
;MPEHQISNTYQLRFGVVPVRGILVFSLLIASMALLAWAPWLDGQESHDMVFMEKADKDGTMGWVILPDGSMEYMLICDYAVHWAPFGRWVASCEGDYVTFWGKIIP
;
A
#
# COMPACT_ATOMS: atom_id res chain seq x y z
N MET A 1 70.15 -8.92 12.53
CA MET A 1 68.73 -9.34 12.55
C MET A 1 67.91 -8.10 12.19
N PRO A 2 67.17 -8.07 11.06
CA PRO A 2 66.45 -6.88 10.67
C PRO A 2 65.08 -6.80 11.35
N GLU A 3 64.75 -5.60 11.82
CA GLU A 3 63.44 -5.20 12.33
C GLU A 3 62.37 -5.27 11.22
N HIS A 4 61.28 -5.98 11.51
CA HIS A 4 60.08 -6.00 10.69
C HIS A 4 59.04 -5.06 11.30
N GLN A 5 58.95 -3.84 10.77
CA GLN A 5 57.91 -2.86 11.11
C GLN A 5 56.74 -3.02 10.12
N ILE A 6 55.71 -3.78 10.49
CA ILE A 6 54.45 -3.85 9.74
C ILE A 6 53.49 -2.82 10.35
N SER A 7 53.57 -1.58 9.88
CA SER A 7 52.59 -0.53 10.21
C SER A 7 51.40 -0.63 9.27
N ASN A 8 50.39 -1.41 9.68
CA ASN A 8 49.06 -1.42 9.04
C ASN A 8 48.32 -0.12 9.38
N THR A 9 48.68 0.94 8.67
CA THR A 9 47.98 2.21 8.72
C THR A 9 46.74 2.11 7.84
N TYR A 10 45.65 1.56 8.37
CA TYR A 10 44.32 1.70 7.76
C TYR A 10 43.89 3.16 7.91
N GLN A 11 44.35 4.00 6.98
CA GLN A 11 43.82 5.33 6.76
C GLN A 11 42.37 5.18 6.29
N LEU A 12 41.43 5.17 7.24
CA LEU A 12 40.03 5.49 7.00
C LEU A 12 39.97 6.94 6.50
N ARG A 13 40.22 7.13 5.21
CA ARG A 13 39.90 8.37 4.52
C ARG A 13 38.39 8.48 4.51
N PHE A 14 37.85 9.20 5.49
CA PHE A 14 36.53 9.78 5.40
C PHE A 14 36.55 10.79 4.26
N GLY A 15 36.40 10.28 3.03
CA GLY A 15 36.23 11.09 1.84
C GLY A 15 35.01 11.97 2.07
N VAL A 16 35.20 13.28 1.91
CA VAL A 16 34.14 14.28 1.97
C VAL A 16 33.02 13.82 1.05
N VAL A 17 31.91 13.34 1.62
CA VAL A 17 30.74 12.95 0.85
C VAL A 17 30.23 14.23 0.18
N PRO A 18 30.10 14.27 -1.15
CA PRO A 18 29.66 15.47 -1.84
C PRO A 18 28.28 15.87 -1.30
N VAL A 19 28.15 17.06 -0.73
CA VAL A 19 26.92 17.59 -0.12
C VAL A 19 25.72 17.48 -1.06
N ARG A 20 25.96 17.58 -2.38
CA ARG A 20 24.95 17.36 -3.43
C ARG A 20 24.36 15.95 -3.43
N GLY A 21 25.16 14.92 -3.16
CA GLY A 21 24.69 13.54 -3.09
C GLY A 21 23.78 13.28 -1.90
N ILE A 22 24.11 13.87 -0.75
CA ILE A 22 23.29 13.77 0.46
C ILE A 22 21.92 14.42 0.24
N LEU A 23 21.86 15.61 -0.36
CA LEU A 23 20.59 16.28 -0.63
C LEU A 23 19.66 15.47 -1.54
N VAL A 24 20.19 14.92 -2.64
CA VAL A 24 19.39 14.09 -3.55
C VAL A 24 18.87 12.84 -2.84
N PHE A 25 19.74 12.16 -2.08
CA PHE A 25 19.37 10.96 -1.36
C PHE A 25 18.30 11.23 -0.28
N SER A 26 18.45 12.30 0.49
CA SER A 26 17.45 12.73 1.47
C SER A 26 16.11 13.06 0.82
N LEU A 27 16.11 13.71 -0.35
CA LEU A 27 14.90 14.08 -1.07
C LEU A 27 14.16 12.84 -1.62
N LEU A 28 14.91 11.83 -2.07
CA LEU A 28 14.36 10.53 -2.47
C LEU A 28 13.75 9.76 -1.28
N ILE A 29 14.40 9.75 -0.12
CA ILE A 29 13.84 9.10 1.07
C ILE A 29 12.57 9.82 1.51
N ALA A 30 12.58 11.16 1.52
CA ALA A 30 11.42 11.95 1.89
C ALA A 30 10.24 11.70 0.94
N SER A 31 10.47 11.63 -0.37
CA SER A 31 9.41 11.33 -1.34
C SER A 31 8.86 9.92 -1.17
N MET A 32 9.71 8.92 -0.92
CA MET A 32 9.27 7.56 -0.62
C MET A 32 8.46 7.47 0.68
N ALA A 33 8.86 8.20 1.72
CA ALA A 33 8.12 8.25 2.98
C ALA A 33 6.74 8.91 2.82
N LEU A 34 6.65 10.00 2.04
CA LEU A 34 5.37 10.64 1.73
C LEU A 34 4.44 9.72 0.94
N LEU A 35 4.98 8.96 -0.02
CA LEU A 35 4.20 7.98 -0.77
C LEU A 35 3.77 6.79 0.10
N ALA A 36 4.58 6.38 1.07
CA ALA A 36 4.25 5.29 1.99
C ALA A 36 3.19 5.69 3.03
N TRP A 37 3.11 6.96 3.40
CA TRP A 37 2.15 7.48 4.39
C TRP A 37 0.85 8.00 3.78
N ALA A 38 0.69 7.79 2.48
CA ALA A 38 -0.47 8.24 1.75
C ALA A 38 -1.75 7.49 2.18
N PRO A 39 -2.86 8.20 2.48
CA PRO A 39 -4.11 7.57 2.94
C PRO A 39 -4.73 6.62 1.89
N TRP A 40 -4.52 6.88 0.60
CA TRP A 40 -4.99 5.97 -0.47
C TRP A 40 -4.26 4.61 -0.51
N LEU A 41 -3.24 4.42 0.34
CA LEU A 41 -2.60 3.13 0.58
C LEU A 41 -3.18 2.41 1.81
N ASP A 42 -4.11 3.00 2.57
CA ASP A 42 -4.82 2.27 3.62
C ASP A 42 -5.79 1.26 2.99
N GLY A 43 -5.64 -0.01 3.40
CA GLY A 43 -6.48 -1.09 2.92
C GLY A 43 -7.91 -0.95 3.42
N GLN A 44 -8.10 -0.47 4.65
CA GLN A 44 -9.42 -0.31 5.23
C GLN A 44 -10.18 0.86 4.61
N GLU A 45 -9.50 1.99 4.37
CA GLU A 45 -10.10 3.13 3.65
C GLU A 45 -10.51 2.75 2.23
N SER A 46 -9.66 1.99 1.52
CA SER A 46 -9.98 1.51 0.16
C SER A 46 -11.15 0.53 0.15
N HIS A 47 -11.20 -0.36 1.15
CA HIS A 47 -12.31 -1.28 1.36
C HIS A 47 -13.62 -0.51 1.55
N ASP A 48 -13.65 0.37 2.54
CA ASP A 48 -14.86 1.10 2.94
C ASP A 48 -15.37 2.00 1.81
N MET A 49 -14.45 2.63 1.06
CA MET A 49 -14.81 3.44 -0.10
C MET A 49 -15.49 2.61 -1.21
N VAL A 50 -14.92 1.45 -1.58
CA VAL A 50 -15.53 0.58 -2.60
C VAL A 50 -16.84 0.01 -2.09
N PHE A 51 -16.87 -0.41 -0.83
CA PHE A 51 -18.06 -0.94 -0.18
C PHE A 51 -19.22 0.06 -0.22
N MET A 52 -19.00 1.31 0.20
CA MET A 52 -20.04 2.33 0.20
C MET A 52 -20.55 2.69 -1.20
N GLU A 53 -19.71 2.61 -2.23
CA GLU A 53 -20.09 3.03 -3.59
C GLU A 53 -20.66 1.90 -4.47
N LYS A 54 -20.16 0.67 -4.26
CA LYS A 54 -20.40 -0.47 -5.15
C LYS A 54 -21.19 -1.60 -4.51
N ALA A 55 -21.20 -1.76 -3.20
CA ALA A 55 -21.70 -3.00 -2.57
C ALA A 55 -23.15 -3.35 -2.91
N ASP A 56 -24.02 -2.36 -3.07
CA ASP A 56 -25.43 -2.59 -3.45
C ASP A 56 -25.60 -2.87 -4.96
N LYS A 57 -24.66 -2.40 -5.79
CA LYS A 57 -24.71 -2.51 -7.26
C LYS A 57 -24.10 -3.81 -7.77
N ASP A 58 -23.09 -4.31 -7.06
CA ASP A 58 -22.35 -5.52 -7.42
C ASP A 58 -22.76 -6.73 -6.59
N GLY A 59 -23.93 -6.70 -5.93
CA GLY A 59 -24.46 -7.84 -5.20
C GLY A 59 -23.71 -8.24 -3.92
N THR A 60 -22.67 -7.48 -3.54
CA THR A 60 -21.95 -7.68 -2.26
C THR A 60 -22.92 -7.56 -1.07
N MET A 61 -23.84 -6.61 -1.12
CA MET A 61 -25.00 -6.54 -0.23
C MET A 61 -26.29 -6.80 -0.99
N GLY A 62 -27.19 -7.57 -0.38
CA GLY A 62 -28.46 -7.91 -1.01
C GLY A 62 -29.48 -8.48 -0.04
N TRP A 63 -30.71 -8.59 -0.53
CA TRP A 63 -31.80 -9.23 0.21
C TRP A 63 -31.68 -10.75 0.10
N VAL A 64 -31.60 -11.43 1.24
CA VAL A 64 -31.55 -12.88 1.34
C VAL A 64 -32.81 -13.39 2.01
N ILE A 65 -33.42 -14.44 1.46
CA ILE A 65 -34.57 -15.12 2.04
C ILE A 65 -34.06 -16.18 3.00
N LEU A 66 -34.37 -16.01 4.29
CA LEU A 66 -34.03 -16.95 5.34
C LEU A 66 -34.95 -18.18 5.32
N PRO A 67 -34.56 -19.30 5.97
CA PRO A 67 -35.35 -20.53 5.98
C PRO A 67 -36.75 -20.37 6.60
N ASP A 68 -36.95 -19.36 7.43
CA ASP A 68 -38.24 -19.00 8.03
C ASP A 68 -39.16 -18.17 7.11
N GLY A 69 -38.68 -17.84 5.91
CA GLY A 69 -39.38 -17.03 4.92
C GLY A 69 -39.24 -15.52 5.12
N SER A 70 -38.46 -15.06 6.12
CA SER A 70 -38.15 -13.64 6.29
C SER A 70 -37.10 -13.17 5.27
N MET A 71 -37.11 -11.87 4.96
CA MET A 71 -36.11 -11.24 4.10
C MET A 71 -35.24 -10.31 4.93
N GLU A 72 -33.94 -10.51 4.88
CA GLU A 72 -32.96 -9.64 5.54
C GLU A 72 -31.96 -9.09 4.52
N TYR A 73 -31.61 -7.82 4.67
CA TYR A 73 -30.56 -7.19 3.87
C TYR A 73 -29.22 -7.42 4.57
N MET A 74 -28.40 -8.27 3.99
CA MET A 74 -27.16 -8.74 4.62
C MET A 74 -25.98 -8.72 3.65
N LEU A 75 -24.78 -8.77 4.23
CA LEU A 75 -23.54 -8.96 3.49
C LEU A 75 -23.49 -10.38 2.95
N ILE A 76 -23.44 -10.53 1.62
CA ILE A 76 -23.38 -11.82 0.93
C ILE A 76 -21.92 -12.26 0.78
N CYS A 77 -21.07 -11.36 0.27
CA CYS A 77 -19.64 -11.54 0.12
C CYS A 77 -18.92 -10.26 0.54
N ASP A 78 -17.79 -10.38 1.22
CA ASP A 78 -16.97 -9.22 1.60
C ASP A 78 -15.85 -8.97 0.58
N TYR A 79 -15.27 -7.77 0.58
CA TYR A 79 -14.17 -7.46 -0.35
C TYR A 79 -12.81 -7.89 0.21
N ALA A 80 -11.99 -8.50 -0.64
CA ALA A 80 -10.58 -8.72 -0.37
C ALA A 80 -9.74 -7.57 -0.92
N VAL A 81 -8.91 -6.96 -0.07
CA VAL A 81 -8.00 -5.88 -0.47
C VAL A 81 -6.58 -6.40 -0.64
N HIS A 82 -6.08 -6.31 -1.86
CA HIS A 82 -4.72 -6.66 -2.25
C HIS A 82 -3.91 -5.42 -2.60
N TRP A 83 -2.59 -5.56 -2.52
CA TRP A 83 -1.68 -4.51 -2.95
C TRP A 83 -1.54 -4.49 -4.48
N ALA A 84 -1.62 -3.30 -5.07
CA ALA A 84 -1.34 -3.06 -6.48
C ALA A 84 -0.30 -1.92 -6.62
N PRO A 85 0.50 -1.88 -7.70
CA PRO A 85 1.42 -0.78 -7.92
C PRO A 85 0.68 0.57 -7.91
N PHE A 86 1.04 1.46 -6.99
CA PHE A 86 0.44 2.79 -6.80
C PHE A 86 -1.04 2.82 -6.37
N GLY A 87 -1.58 1.71 -5.85
CA GLY A 87 -2.99 1.61 -5.48
C GLY A 87 -3.35 0.37 -4.66
N ARG A 88 -4.65 0.06 -4.60
CA ARG A 88 -5.17 -1.21 -4.06
C ARG A 88 -6.05 -1.90 -5.09
N TRP A 89 -5.98 -3.21 -5.13
CA TRP A 89 -6.95 -4.03 -5.87
C TRP A 89 -7.95 -4.57 -4.86
N VAL A 90 -9.22 -4.23 -5.04
CA VAL A 90 -10.33 -4.63 -4.18
C VAL A 90 -11.21 -5.57 -4.99
N ALA A 91 -11.36 -6.82 -4.56
CA ALA A 91 -12.11 -7.83 -5.28
C ALA A 91 -13.25 -8.38 -4.42
N SER A 92 -14.45 -8.50 -4.97
CA SER A 92 -15.60 -9.21 -4.40
C SER A 92 -15.88 -10.50 -5.18
N CYS A 93 -16.95 -11.19 -4.80
CA CYS A 93 -17.45 -12.35 -5.54
C CYS A 93 -17.92 -12.00 -6.97
N GLU A 94 -18.31 -10.75 -7.23
CA GLU A 94 -18.99 -10.36 -8.46
C GLU A 94 -18.27 -9.23 -9.21
N GLY A 95 -17.26 -8.59 -8.61
CA GLY A 95 -16.55 -7.47 -9.22
C GLY A 95 -15.11 -7.30 -8.75
N ASP A 96 -14.29 -6.73 -9.63
CA ASP A 96 -12.91 -6.36 -9.36
C ASP A 96 -12.76 -4.85 -9.55
N TYR A 97 -12.14 -4.16 -8.59
CA TYR A 97 -11.95 -2.72 -8.63
C TYR A 97 -10.53 -2.34 -8.28
N VAL A 98 -9.98 -1.33 -8.95
CA VAL A 98 -8.66 -0.80 -8.60
C VAL A 98 -8.80 0.62 -8.08
N THR A 99 -8.27 0.88 -6.88
CA THR A 99 -8.22 2.21 -6.30
C THR A 99 -6.88 2.85 -6.61
N PHE A 100 -6.92 4.01 -7.28
CA PHE A 100 -5.73 4.85 -7.54
C PHE A 100 -5.98 6.25 -7.00
N TRP A 101 -5.09 6.71 -6.12
CA TRP A 101 -5.12 8.08 -5.57
C TRP A 101 -6.49 8.45 -4.97
N GLY A 102 -7.15 7.49 -4.29
CA GLY A 102 -8.48 7.68 -3.69
C GLY A 102 -9.64 7.72 -4.68
N LYS A 103 -9.44 7.20 -5.90
CA LYS A 103 -10.52 7.03 -6.90
C LYS A 103 -10.66 5.58 -7.28
N ILE A 104 -11.90 5.12 -7.42
CA ILE A 104 -12.23 3.80 -7.95
C ILE A 104 -12.15 3.86 -9.48
N ILE A 105 -11.31 3.02 -10.07
CA ILE A 105 -11.24 2.79 -11.51
C ILE A 105 -11.90 1.42 -11.78
N PRO A 106 -12.99 1.38 -12.58
CA PRO A 106 -13.65 0.14 -12.97
C PRO A 106 -12.86 -0.63 -14.03
#